data_AF-A0A6B2GC80-F1
#
_entry.id   AF-A0A6B2GC80-F1
#
_cell.length_a   1.000
_cell.length_b   1.000
_cell.length_c   1.000
_cell.angle_alpha   90.00
_cell.angle_beta   90.00
_cell.angle_gamma   90.00
#
_symmetry.space_group_name_H-M   'P 1'
#
loop_
_entity.id
_entity.type
_entity.pdbx_description
1 polymer ?
#
loop_
_entity_poly.entity_id
_entity_poly.type
_entity_poly.pdbx_seq_one_letter_code
_entity_poly.pdbx_strand_id
1 'polypeptide(L)'
;MSKKLRTVLIMAIVSISVLLLMLNQPSKTEKLRMQYAELIAKSPYSKTKILKKAELKKIPKQDRPDLAFQQDFLQTLDPNTGRPEPLRLLKILNADKNKGQVFKTNSTLNWESRGPLQVGGRTRALMFDPNDVTAKKVWAGGASGGIWVNNDITDSLSVWQQSNESMANFSISTITSDPVNTQNFYVGTGEGYFNIDAVYGAGIWKSADGGATWNNLASTIDFEFIYDMVVRNEAGVGVVYAIVRDLQDNVNGTEVLRSINGGAT
;
A
#
# COMPACT_ATOMS: atom_id res chain seq x y z
N MET A 1 -71.75 -3.04 0.02
CA MET A 1 -70.53 -2.25 -0.27
C MET A 1 -70.48 -1.94 -1.76
N SER A 2 -70.51 -0.67 -2.16
CA SER A 2 -70.56 -0.29 -3.58
C SER A 2 -69.28 -0.72 -4.31
N LYS A 3 -69.37 -1.07 -5.61
CA LYS A 3 -68.20 -1.45 -6.42
C LYS A 3 -67.08 -0.39 -6.35
N LYS A 4 -67.46 0.90 -6.27
CA LYS A 4 -66.54 2.03 -6.09
C LYS A 4 -65.78 2.00 -4.76
N LEU A 5 -66.43 1.60 -3.66
CA LEU A 5 -65.77 1.50 -2.34
C LEU A 5 -64.76 0.33 -2.31
N ARG A 6 -65.04 -0.77 -3.03
CA ARG A 6 -64.11 -1.91 -3.16
C ARG A 6 -62.84 -1.54 -3.94
N THR A 7 -62.98 -0.84 -5.06
CA THR A 7 -61.81 -0.40 -5.84
C THR A 7 -60.94 0.60 -5.09
N VAL A 8 -61.54 1.53 -4.32
CA VAL A 8 -60.78 2.49 -3.50
C VAL A 8 -60.03 1.78 -2.37
N LEU A 9 -60.66 0.81 -1.70
CA LEU A 9 -60.02 0.04 -0.64
C LEU A 9 -58.83 -0.79 -1.17
N ILE A 10 -58.99 -1.42 -2.34
CA ILE A 10 -57.90 -2.19 -2.97
C ILE A 10 -56.74 -1.28 -3.36
N MET A 11 -57.01 -0.10 -3.94
CA MET A 11 -55.94 0.85 -4.28
C MET A 11 -55.23 1.38 -3.02
N ALA A 12 -55.95 1.60 -1.92
CA ALA A 12 -55.35 2.01 -0.65
C ALA A 12 -54.47 0.91 -0.04
N ILE A 13 -54.87 -0.35 -0.12
CA ILE A 13 -54.05 -1.48 0.34
C ILE A 13 -52.79 -1.61 -0.51
N VAL A 14 -52.91 -1.53 -1.84
CA VAL A 14 -51.76 -1.59 -2.76
C VAL A 14 -50.79 -0.44 -2.51
N SER A 15 -51.29 0.79 -2.32
CA SER A 15 -50.43 1.95 -2.05
C SER A 15 -49.73 1.84 -0.69
N ILE A 16 -50.41 1.34 0.34
CA ILE A 16 -49.82 1.06 1.66
C ILE A 16 -48.75 -0.05 1.55
N SER A 17 -49.01 -1.12 0.80
CA SER A 17 -48.02 -2.19 0.58
C SER A 17 -46.78 -1.70 -0.17
N VAL A 18 -46.96 -0.87 -1.21
CA VAL A 18 -45.85 -0.25 -1.94
C VAL A 18 -45.05 0.71 -1.04
N LEU A 19 -45.73 1.49 -0.19
CA LEU A 19 -45.09 2.37 0.77
C LEU A 19 -44.29 1.59 1.82
N LEU A 20 -44.83 0.50 2.34
CA LEU A 20 -44.13 -0.40 3.27
C LEU A 20 -42.89 -1.05 2.61
N LEU A 21 -42.97 -1.42 1.34
CA LEU A 21 -41.83 -1.94 0.57
C LEU A 21 -40.75 -0.87 0.33
N MET A 22 -41.14 0.38 0.12
CA MET A 22 -40.21 1.51 -0.03
C MET A 22 -39.52 1.85 1.30
N LEU A 23 -40.25 1.78 2.42
CA LEU A 23 -39.73 2.04 3.76
C LEU A 23 -38.79 0.93 4.27
N ASN A 24 -38.93 -0.30 3.75
CA ASN A 24 -38.12 -1.46 4.15
C ASN A 24 -36.95 -1.75 3.19
N GLN A 25 -36.54 -0.78 2.38
CA GLN A 25 -35.35 -0.90 1.53
C GLN A 25 -34.09 -0.87 2.40
N PRO A 26 -33.18 -1.86 2.30
CA PRO A 26 -31.95 -1.85 3.08
C PRO A 26 -31.11 -0.62 2.70
N SER A 27 -30.56 0.02 3.72
CA SER A 27 -29.63 1.13 3.58
C SER A 27 -28.41 0.72 2.74
N LYS A 28 -27.71 1.71 2.20
CA LYS A 28 -26.47 1.49 1.43
C LYS A 28 -25.46 0.62 2.22
N THR A 29 -25.34 0.87 3.53
CA THR A 29 -24.47 0.13 4.43
C THR A 29 -24.92 -1.32 4.62
N GLU A 30 -26.23 -1.58 4.72
CA GLU A 30 -26.77 -2.94 4.85
C GLU A 30 -26.58 -3.74 3.57
N LYS A 31 -26.79 -3.13 2.40
CA LYS A 31 -26.50 -3.79 1.11
C LYS A 31 -25.03 -4.20 1.00
N LEU A 32 -24.10 -3.32 1.40
CA LEU A 32 -22.66 -3.63 1.46
C LEU A 32 -22.33 -4.76 2.44
N ARG A 33 -22.96 -4.76 3.63
CA ARG A 33 -22.78 -5.83 4.62
C ARG A 33 -23.28 -7.19 4.11
N MET A 34 -24.42 -7.20 3.41
CA MET A 34 -24.96 -8.42 2.80
C MET A 34 -24.05 -8.97 1.71
N GLN A 35 -23.53 -8.10 0.83
CA GLN A 35 -22.55 -8.48 -0.19
C GLN A 35 -21.27 -9.05 0.42
N TYR A 36 -20.76 -8.41 1.47
CA TYR A 36 -19.58 -8.89 2.20
C TYR A 36 -19.82 -10.24 2.88
N ALA A 37 -20.98 -10.43 3.52
CA ALA A 37 -21.35 -11.71 4.12
C ALA A 37 -21.45 -12.83 3.08
N GLU A 38 -22.00 -12.54 1.91
CA GLU A 38 -22.08 -13.49 0.80
C GLU A 38 -20.69 -13.85 0.24
N LEU A 39 -19.79 -12.87 0.14
CA LEU A 39 -18.39 -13.07 -0.24
C LEU A 39 -17.64 -13.96 0.76
N ILE A 40 -17.78 -13.69 2.06
CA ILE A 40 -17.18 -14.54 3.11
C ILE A 40 -17.71 -15.97 2.97
N ALA A 41 -19.02 -16.14 2.79
CA ALA A 41 -19.65 -17.45 2.65
C ALA A 41 -19.19 -18.21 1.40
N LYS A 42 -18.90 -17.50 0.31
CA LYS A 42 -18.37 -18.06 -0.94
C LYS A 42 -16.86 -18.25 -0.94
N SER A 43 -16.14 -17.65 0.00
CA SER A 43 -14.68 -17.75 0.07
C SER A 43 -14.24 -19.22 0.24
N PRO A 44 -13.08 -19.63 -0.29
CA PRO A 44 -12.51 -20.96 -0.06
C PRO A 44 -12.37 -21.33 1.43
N TYR A 45 -12.36 -20.30 2.28
CA TYR A 45 -12.13 -20.36 3.71
C TYR A 45 -13.40 -20.51 4.56
N SER A 46 -14.59 -20.38 3.96
CA SER A 46 -15.88 -20.48 4.65
C SER A 46 -16.22 -21.88 5.18
N LYS A 47 -15.53 -22.89 4.65
CA LYS A 47 -15.71 -24.31 5.01
C LYS A 47 -14.81 -24.76 6.17
N THR A 48 -14.26 -23.82 6.93
CA THR A 48 -13.42 -24.15 8.09
C THR A 48 -14.25 -24.90 9.13
N LYS A 49 -13.79 -26.09 9.52
CA LYS A 49 -14.46 -26.93 10.52
C LYS A 49 -14.41 -26.19 11.87
N ILE A 50 -15.57 -25.89 12.44
CA ILE A 50 -15.64 -25.33 13.81
C ILE A 50 -15.15 -26.40 14.78
N LEU A 51 -13.97 -26.19 15.34
CA LEU A 51 -13.32 -27.14 16.25
C LEU A 51 -13.89 -27.00 17.65
N LYS A 52 -14.16 -28.13 18.32
CA LYS A 52 -14.56 -28.12 19.73
C LYS A 52 -13.36 -27.78 20.61
N LYS A 53 -13.59 -27.20 21.80
CA LYS A 53 -12.53 -26.82 22.77
C LYS A 53 -11.55 -27.96 23.09
N ALA A 54 -12.01 -29.21 23.09
CA ALA A 54 -11.18 -30.40 23.29
C ALA A 54 -10.28 -30.73 22.08
N GLU A 55 -10.72 -30.41 20.87
CA GLU A 55 -9.94 -30.57 19.64
C GLU A 55 -8.90 -29.45 19.51
N LEU A 56 -9.26 -28.21 19.87
CA LEU A 56 -8.34 -27.06 19.92
C LEU A 56 -7.12 -27.33 20.83
N LYS A 57 -7.31 -28.00 21.97
CA LYS A 57 -6.23 -28.38 22.88
C LYS A 57 -5.28 -29.44 22.32
N LYS A 58 -5.70 -30.21 21.30
CA LYS A 58 -4.89 -31.25 20.64
C LYS A 58 -4.10 -30.71 19.46
N ILE A 59 -4.38 -29.48 19.02
CA ILE A 59 -3.63 -28.84 17.93
C ILE A 59 -2.24 -28.46 18.47
N PRO A 60 -1.16 -28.76 17.72
CA PRO A 60 0.19 -28.33 18.10
C PRO A 60 0.23 -26.82 18.34
N LYS A 61 0.90 -26.37 19.41
CA LYS A 61 1.03 -24.96 19.78
C LYS A 61 1.96 -24.14 18.86
N GLN A 62 2.33 -24.68 17.70
CA GLN A 62 3.10 -23.94 16.71
C GLN A 62 2.23 -22.80 16.17
N ASP A 63 2.86 -21.65 15.87
CA ASP A 63 2.16 -20.55 15.25
C ASP A 63 1.54 -21.03 13.93
N ARG A 64 0.30 -20.61 13.69
CA ARG A 64 -0.49 -20.94 12.50
C ARG A 64 -0.55 -19.71 11.61
N PRO A 65 0.58 -19.34 10.96
CA PRO A 65 0.64 -18.13 10.13
C PRO A 65 -0.40 -18.18 9.02
N ASP A 66 -0.74 -19.37 8.53
CA ASP A 66 -1.82 -19.61 7.56
C ASP A 66 -3.18 -19.05 8.02
N LEU A 67 -3.55 -19.26 9.29
CA LEU A 67 -4.82 -18.76 9.85
C LEU A 67 -4.77 -17.26 10.11
N ALA A 68 -3.61 -16.73 10.51
CA ALA A 68 -3.41 -15.29 10.71
C ALA A 68 -3.49 -14.53 9.38
N PHE A 69 -2.82 -15.01 8.33
CA PHE A 69 -2.91 -14.46 6.98
C PHE A 69 -4.33 -14.54 6.42
N GLN A 70 -5.05 -15.65 6.66
CA GLN A 70 -6.45 -15.77 6.28
C GLN A 70 -7.32 -14.70 6.97
N GLN A 71 -7.11 -14.49 8.27
CA GLN A 71 -7.85 -13.48 9.02
C GLN A 71 -7.56 -12.08 8.49
N ASP A 72 -6.29 -11.74 8.26
CA ASP A 72 -5.87 -10.44 7.76
C ASP A 72 -6.40 -10.16 6.35
N PHE A 73 -6.31 -11.15 5.46
CA PHE A 73 -6.88 -11.09 4.11
C PHE A 73 -8.38 -10.80 4.16
N LEU A 74 -9.14 -11.51 5.01
CA LEU A 74 -10.58 -11.28 5.15
C LEU A 74 -10.89 -9.89 5.73
N GLN A 75 -10.09 -9.41 6.69
CA GLN A 75 -10.28 -8.09 7.30
C GLN A 75 -9.98 -6.94 6.34
N THR A 76 -9.06 -7.12 5.41
CA THR A 76 -8.59 -6.07 4.48
C THR A 76 -9.22 -6.14 3.09
N LEU A 77 -9.99 -7.20 2.81
CA LEU A 77 -10.70 -7.43 1.55
C LEU A 77 -11.68 -6.30 1.19
N ASP A 78 -11.55 -5.69 0.01
CA ASP A 78 -12.60 -4.82 -0.52
C ASP A 78 -13.73 -5.70 -1.13
N PRO A 79 -14.99 -5.55 -0.68
CA PRO A 79 -16.10 -6.35 -1.19
C PRO A 79 -16.41 -6.14 -2.68
N ASN A 80 -15.95 -5.03 -3.28
CA ASN A 80 -16.20 -4.74 -4.68
C ASN A 80 -15.14 -5.37 -5.59
N THR A 81 -13.88 -5.38 -5.17
CA THR A 81 -12.76 -5.91 -5.96
C THR A 81 -12.40 -7.35 -5.60
N GLY A 82 -12.85 -7.83 -4.44
CA GLY A 82 -12.56 -9.19 -3.97
C GLY A 82 -11.09 -9.40 -3.60
N ARG A 83 -10.34 -8.32 -3.38
CA ARG A 83 -8.94 -8.34 -2.94
C ARG A 83 -8.66 -7.20 -1.95
N PRO A 84 -7.62 -7.30 -1.10
CA PRO A 84 -7.12 -6.17 -0.35
C PRO A 84 -6.65 -5.05 -1.29
N GLU A 85 -7.03 -3.80 -1.00
CA GLU A 85 -6.72 -2.62 -1.84
C GLU A 85 -5.74 -1.67 -1.11
N PRO A 86 -4.44 -2.01 -1.02
CA PRO A 86 -3.46 -1.19 -0.32
C PRO A 86 -3.30 0.21 -0.94
N LEU A 87 -3.56 0.36 -2.24
CA LEU A 87 -3.54 1.64 -2.95
C LEU A 87 -4.61 2.63 -2.45
N ARG A 88 -5.69 2.13 -1.83
CA ARG A 88 -6.71 2.98 -1.22
C ARG A 88 -6.17 3.70 0.01
N LEU A 89 -5.25 3.08 0.76
CA LEU A 89 -4.56 3.72 1.87
C LEU A 89 -3.77 4.94 1.40
N LEU A 90 -3.10 4.88 0.25
CA LEU A 90 -2.38 6.03 -0.32
C LEU A 90 -3.32 7.19 -0.64
N LYS A 91 -4.47 6.90 -1.26
CA LYS A 91 -5.51 7.91 -1.56
C LYS A 91 -6.04 8.56 -0.28
N ILE A 92 -6.27 7.75 0.76
CA ILE A 92 -6.72 8.24 2.07
C ILE A 92 -5.63 9.07 2.74
N LEU A 93 -4.37 8.61 2.78
CA LEU A 93 -3.25 9.35 3.36
C LEU A 93 -3.00 10.68 2.63
N ASN A 94 -3.09 10.70 1.30
CA ASN A 94 -2.97 11.93 0.51
C ASN A 94 -4.18 12.87 0.74
N ALA A 95 -5.38 12.32 0.93
CA ALA A 95 -6.56 13.11 1.30
C ALA A 95 -6.50 13.63 2.75
N ASP A 96 -5.93 12.85 3.67
CA ASP A 96 -5.77 13.18 5.09
C ASP A 96 -4.63 14.19 5.31
N LYS A 97 -3.56 14.16 4.49
CA LYS A 97 -2.57 15.25 4.44
C LYS A 97 -3.22 16.63 4.22
N ASN A 98 -4.36 16.68 3.52
CA ASN A 98 -5.12 17.91 3.25
C ASN A 98 -6.23 18.19 4.28
N LYS A 99 -6.59 17.22 5.11
CA LYS A 99 -7.55 17.37 6.22
C LYS A 99 -6.77 17.45 7.52
N GLY A 100 -6.22 18.63 7.80
CA GLY A 100 -5.51 18.95 9.04
C GLY A 100 -6.38 18.91 10.31
N GLN A 101 -7.03 17.79 10.58
CA GLN A 101 -7.49 17.42 11.91
C GLN A 101 -6.75 16.16 12.34
N VAL A 102 -5.45 16.35 12.59
CA VAL A 102 -4.76 15.52 13.57
C VAL A 102 -5.58 15.66 14.84
N PHE A 103 -6.22 14.57 15.29
CA PHE A 103 -6.63 14.48 16.68
C PHE A 103 -5.35 14.68 17.48
N LYS A 104 -5.09 15.91 17.94
CA LYS A 104 -4.04 16.21 18.91
C LYS A 104 -4.49 15.55 20.21
N THR A 105 -4.27 14.25 20.31
CA THR A 105 -4.10 13.64 21.61
C THR A 105 -2.82 14.25 22.17
N ASN A 106 -2.95 15.23 23.06
CA ASN A 106 -1.85 15.80 23.85
C ASN A 106 -1.21 14.75 24.79
N SER A 107 -1.39 13.45 24.54
CA SER A 107 -0.61 12.41 25.17
C SER A 107 0.71 12.32 24.42
N THR A 108 1.75 12.92 24.97
CA THR A 108 3.13 12.57 24.64
C THR A 108 3.25 11.06 24.80
N LEU A 109 3.28 10.34 23.69
CA LEU A 109 3.54 8.91 23.66
C LEU A 109 5.00 8.74 24.04
N ASN A 110 5.28 8.53 25.33
CA ASN A 110 6.62 8.24 25.84
C ASN A 110 7.00 6.77 25.56
N TRP A 111 6.94 6.37 24.28
CA TRP A 111 7.46 5.08 23.85
C TRP A 111 8.95 5.22 23.60
N GLU A 112 9.74 4.51 24.39
CA GLU A 112 11.18 4.37 24.17
C GLU A 112 11.44 3.13 23.32
N SER A 113 12.25 3.29 22.27
CA SER A 113 12.74 2.13 21.51
C SER A 113 13.66 1.29 22.39
N ARG A 114 13.37 0.00 22.52
CA ARG A 114 14.21 -0.96 23.28
C ARG A 114 15.17 -1.76 22.37
N GLY A 115 15.20 -1.44 21.08
CA GLY A 115 15.98 -2.18 20.08
C GLY A 115 15.40 -3.57 19.77
N PRO A 116 16.16 -4.42 19.04
CA PRO A 116 17.53 -4.20 18.58
C PRO A 116 17.61 -3.26 17.36
N LEU A 117 18.54 -2.31 17.37
CA LEU A 117 18.77 -1.35 16.29
C LEU A 117 19.76 -1.86 15.21
N GLN A 118 20.30 -3.07 15.39
CA GLN A 118 21.39 -3.64 14.57
C GLN A 118 20.98 -4.96 13.91
N VAL A 119 19.70 -5.14 13.60
CA VAL A 119 19.24 -6.32 12.84
C VAL A 119 19.06 -5.92 11.39
N GLY A 120 19.91 -6.47 10.53
CA GLY A 120 19.78 -6.33 9.09
C GLY A 120 18.65 -7.20 8.54
N GLY A 121 17.93 -6.68 7.55
CA GLY A 121 16.99 -7.45 6.72
C GLY A 121 17.53 -7.63 5.31
N ARG A 122 16.68 -8.09 4.40
CA ARG A 122 17.00 -8.15 2.96
C ARG A 122 17.09 -6.72 2.40
N THR A 123 18.27 -6.35 1.93
CA THR A 123 18.54 -5.06 1.27
C THR A 123 18.65 -5.27 -0.23
N ARG A 124 18.03 -4.40 -1.03
CA ARG A 124 18.01 -4.50 -2.50
C ARG A 124 18.50 -3.25 -3.21
N ALA A 125 18.37 -2.11 -2.56
CA ALA A 125 18.78 -0.82 -3.10
C ALA A 125 20.01 -0.32 -2.34
N LEU A 126 20.98 0.22 -3.08
CA LEU A 126 22.18 0.85 -2.54
C LEU A 126 22.61 1.99 -3.47
N MET A 127 22.93 3.16 -2.93
CA MET A 127 23.44 4.30 -3.70
C MET A 127 24.39 5.13 -2.84
N PHE A 128 25.59 5.42 -3.34
CA PHE A 128 26.43 6.47 -2.75
C PHE A 128 25.78 7.83 -3.00
N ASP A 129 25.72 8.68 -1.97
CA ASP A 129 25.12 10.01 -2.11
C ASP A 129 25.94 10.84 -3.10
N PRO A 130 25.37 11.28 -4.24
CA PRO A 130 26.10 12.06 -5.24
C PRO A 130 26.49 13.46 -4.74
N ASN A 131 25.89 13.93 -3.64
CA ASN A 131 26.21 15.21 -3.03
C ASN A 131 27.31 15.10 -1.96
N ASP A 132 27.74 13.89 -1.62
CA ASP A 132 28.85 13.67 -0.70
C ASP A 132 30.17 13.51 -1.46
N VAL A 133 30.97 14.57 -1.43
CA VAL A 133 32.31 14.60 -2.03
C VAL A 133 33.29 13.62 -1.39
N THR A 134 33.00 13.13 -0.19
CA THR A 134 33.87 12.18 0.51
C THR A 134 33.59 10.73 0.12
N ALA A 135 32.48 10.46 -0.58
CA ALA A 135 32.03 9.12 -0.97
C ALA A 135 31.85 8.15 0.22
N LYS A 136 31.42 8.67 1.37
CA LYS A 136 31.19 7.92 2.60
C LYS A 136 29.73 7.82 2.99
N LYS A 137 28.90 8.75 2.52
CA LYS A 137 27.45 8.74 2.73
C LYS A 137 26.79 7.79 1.75
N VAL A 138 26.03 6.84 2.29
CA VAL A 138 25.38 5.78 1.52
C VAL A 138 23.92 5.67 1.91
N TRP A 139 23.09 5.48 0.89
CA TRP A 139 21.68 5.17 0.97
C TRP A 139 21.46 3.69 0.74
N ALA A 140 20.53 3.10 1.49
CA ALA A 140 20.12 1.72 1.35
C ALA A 140 18.59 1.59 1.38
N GLY A 141 18.06 0.64 0.63
CA GLY A 141 16.62 0.33 0.61
C GLY A 141 16.36 -1.12 0.97
N GLY A 142 15.52 -1.31 1.98
CA GLY A 142 15.08 -2.64 2.43
C GLY A 142 13.88 -3.13 1.64
N ALA A 143 13.87 -4.44 1.35
CA ALA A 143 12.77 -5.18 0.73
C ALA A 143 11.38 -4.91 1.33
N SER A 144 11.35 -4.70 2.65
CA SER A 144 10.18 -4.33 3.44
C SER A 144 10.54 -3.37 4.58
N GLY A 145 11.67 -2.66 4.46
CA GLY A 145 12.31 -1.92 5.54
C GLY A 145 12.38 -0.41 5.33
N GLY A 146 12.00 0.10 4.16
CA GLY A 146 12.09 1.52 3.83
C GLY A 146 13.47 1.97 3.38
N ILE A 147 13.67 3.29 3.41
CA ILE A 147 14.88 3.98 2.95
C ILE A 147 15.72 4.35 4.17
N TRP A 148 16.99 4.00 4.12
CA TRP A 148 17.97 4.24 5.17
C TRP A 148 19.15 5.02 4.62
N VAL A 149 19.76 5.84 5.48
CA VAL A 149 20.98 6.59 5.16
C VAL A 149 22.00 6.41 6.28
N ASN A 150 23.25 6.21 5.90
CA ASN A 150 24.40 6.26 6.79
C ASN A 150 25.32 7.37 6.30
N ASN A 151 25.71 8.28 7.19
CA ASN A 151 26.48 9.47 6.82
C ASN A 151 27.98 9.22 6.64
N ASP A 152 28.51 8.16 7.26
CA ASP A 152 29.90 7.74 7.07
C ASP A 152 30.03 6.22 7.28
N ILE A 153 30.01 5.45 6.20
CA ILE A 153 30.16 3.98 6.29
C ILE A 153 31.56 3.52 6.74
N THR A 154 32.53 4.43 6.84
CA THR A 154 33.88 4.12 7.34
C THR A 154 34.02 4.30 8.84
N ASP A 155 33.07 5.01 9.47
CA ASP A 155 33.02 5.19 10.91
C ASP A 155 32.16 4.11 11.58
N SER A 156 32.78 3.31 12.44
CA SER A 156 32.09 2.27 13.23
C SER A 156 31.01 2.80 14.18
N LEU A 157 31.04 4.10 14.50
CA LEU A 157 30.03 4.77 15.33
C LEU A 157 28.87 5.34 14.51
N SER A 158 28.99 5.39 13.18
CA SER A 158 27.93 5.92 12.32
C SER A 158 26.78 4.92 12.22
N VAL A 159 25.56 5.41 12.49
CA VAL A 159 24.34 4.61 12.51
C VAL A 159 23.47 4.86 11.28
N TRP A 160 22.76 3.83 10.84
CA TRP A 160 21.74 3.96 9.82
C TRP A 160 20.52 4.69 10.39
N GLN A 161 20.06 5.70 9.66
CA GLN A 161 18.88 6.50 10.00
C GLN A 161 17.80 6.29 8.95
N GLN A 162 16.56 6.16 9.38
CA GLN A 162 15.44 6.02 8.48
C GLN A 162 15.09 7.39 7.85
N SER A 163 14.92 7.44 6.53
CA SER A 163 14.63 8.68 5.77
C SER A 163 13.16 8.79 5.33
N ASN A 164 12.35 7.75 5.56
CA ASN A 164 11.02 7.61 4.97
C ASN A 164 9.85 7.57 5.97
N GLU A 165 9.93 8.25 7.11
CA GLU A 165 8.90 8.19 8.18
C GLU A 165 7.46 8.47 7.71
N SER A 166 7.27 9.12 6.55
CA SER A 166 5.96 9.47 5.97
C SER A 166 5.53 8.64 4.75
N MET A 167 6.30 7.61 4.35
CA MET A 167 5.95 6.76 3.20
C MET A 167 4.98 5.66 3.62
N ALA A 168 3.90 5.48 2.86
CA ALA A 168 2.92 4.42 3.14
C ALA A 168 3.40 3.02 2.70
N ASN A 169 4.47 2.95 1.91
CA ASN A 169 5.03 1.72 1.38
C ASN A 169 6.53 1.68 1.72
N PHE A 170 6.96 0.57 2.34
CA PHE A 170 8.34 0.35 2.78
C PHE A 170 9.09 -0.66 1.92
N SER A 171 8.50 -1.11 0.81
CA SER A 171 9.09 -2.09 -0.08
C SER A 171 9.98 -1.40 -1.11
N ILE A 172 11.27 -1.29 -0.81
CA ILE A 172 12.23 -0.61 -1.68
C ILE A 172 12.96 -1.63 -2.55
N SER A 173 12.90 -1.45 -3.87
CA SER A 173 13.52 -2.34 -4.84
C SER A 173 14.74 -1.75 -5.53
N THR A 174 14.74 -0.43 -5.77
CA THR A 174 15.80 0.30 -6.45
C THR A 174 15.86 1.76 -5.98
N ILE A 175 17.05 2.37 -6.05
CA ILE A 175 17.29 3.78 -5.75
C ILE A 175 18.34 4.32 -6.72
N THR A 176 18.10 5.51 -7.27
CA THR A 176 19.02 6.20 -8.18
C THR A 176 18.93 7.72 -8.01
N SER A 177 19.99 8.42 -8.38
CA SER A 177 20.03 9.88 -8.44
C SER A 177 20.07 10.38 -9.88
N ASP A 178 19.65 11.62 -10.06
CA ASP A 178 19.76 12.34 -11.33
C ASP A 178 21.16 12.95 -11.48
N PRO A 179 21.93 12.59 -12.53
CA PRO A 179 23.26 13.14 -12.76
C PRO A 179 23.25 14.60 -13.23
N VAL A 180 22.10 15.15 -13.65
CA VAL A 180 21.97 16.55 -14.06
C VAL A 180 21.66 17.45 -12.86
N ASN A 181 20.76 17.01 -11.98
CA ASN A 181 20.45 17.69 -10.74
C ASN A 181 20.53 16.70 -9.58
N THR A 182 21.67 16.69 -8.89
CA THR A 182 21.99 15.74 -7.83
C THR A 182 21.11 15.87 -6.59
N GLN A 183 20.20 16.85 -6.51
CA GLN A 183 19.15 16.92 -5.49
C GLN A 183 17.97 15.98 -5.79
N ASN A 184 17.81 15.56 -7.04
CA ASN A 184 16.73 14.66 -7.44
C ASN A 184 17.14 13.20 -7.22
N PHE A 185 16.48 12.53 -6.27
CA PHE A 185 16.59 11.08 -6.08
C PHE A 185 15.26 10.41 -6.43
N TYR A 186 15.34 9.17 -6.89
CA TYR A 186 14.20 8.34 -7.23
C TYR A 186 14.32 6.98 -6.56
N VAL A 187 13.19 6.50 -6.05
CA VAL A 187 13.07 5.21 -5.39
C VAL A 187 11.91 4.44 -6.02
N GLY A 188 12.21 3.26 -6.54
CA GLY A 188 11.21 2.31 -7.00
C GLY A 188 10.73 1.42 -5.85
N THR A 189 9.44 1.08 -5.86
CA THR A 189 8.84 0.22 -4.85
C THR A 189 8.27 -1.09 -5.40
N GLY A 190 8.18 -2.11 -4.55
CA GLY A 190 7.58 -3.41 -4.84
C GLY A 190 8.56 -4.55 -5.12
N GLU A 191 8.27 -5.74 -4.61
CA GLU A 191 9.08 -6.95 -4.75
C GLU A 191 8.58 -7.87 -5.88
N GLY A 192 8.98 -7.59 -7.12
CA GLY A 192 8.56 -8.36 -8.31
C GLY A 192 9.16 -9.76 -8.47
N TYR A 193 9.67 -10.40 -7.41
CA TYR A 193 10.30 -11.73 -7.51
C TYR A 193 9.37 -12.90 -7.18
N PHE A 194 8.09 -12.62 -6.91
CA PHE A 194 7.02 -13.61 -6.70
C PHE A 194 7.34 -14.65 -5.61
N ASN A 195 8.15 -14.26 -4.62
CA ASN A 195 8.27 -14.98 -3.36
C ASN A 195 6.95 -14.86 -2.57
N ILE A 196 6.71 -15.82 -1.66
CA ILE A 196 5.46 -15.87 -0.88
C ILE A 196 5.25 -14.62 0.00
N ASP A 197 6.33 -13.96 0.38
CA ASP A 197 6.40 -12.74 1.17
C ASP A 197 6.60 -11.48 0.31
N ALA A 198 6.41 -11.57 -1.02
CA ALA A 198 6.54 -10.41 -1.91
C ALA A 198 5.55 -9.30 -1.53
N VAL A 199 6.08 -8.08 -1.35
CA VAL A 199 5.28 -6.91 -1.02
C VAL A 199 4.99 -6.11 -2.29
N TYR A 200 3.71 -5.77 -2.51
CA TYR A 200 3.32 -4.87 -3.60
C TYR A 200 3.92 -3.48 -3.40
N GLY A 201 4.34 -2.87 -4.50
CA GLY A 201 4.79 -1.49 -4.55
C GLY A 201 3.65 -0.48 -4.56
N ALA A 202 4.04 0.77 -4.64
CA ALA A 202 3.21 1.96 -4.72
C ALA A 202 3.81 2.95 -5.73
N GLY A 203 4.36 2.43 -6.84
CA GLY A 203 5.03 3.26 -7.85
C GLY A 203 6.41 3.77 -7.47
N ILE A 204 6.73 4.95 -8.01
CA ILE A 204 8.02 5.62 -7.87
C ILE A 204 7.87 6.81 -6.93
N TRP A 205 8.80 6.94 -5.98
CA TRP A 205 8.93 8.08 -5.10
C TRP A 205 10.10 8.94 -5.54
N LYS A 206 9.94 10.26 -5.47
CA LYS A 206 10.95 11.24 -5.82
C LYS A 206 11.25 12.14 -4.63
N SER A 207 12.53 12.36 -4.37
CA SER A 207 13.02 13.49 -3.57
C SER A 207 13.56 14.55 -4.52
N ALA A 208 13.38 15.82 -4.16
CA ALA A 208 13.96 16.97 -4.88
C ALA A 208 14.91 17.80 -3.99
N ASP A 209 15.27 17.24 -2.83
CA ASP A 209 16.03 17.89 -1.77
C ASP A 209 17.11 16.97 -1.18
N GLY A 210 17.64 16.05 -1.99
CA GLY A 210 18.74 15.17 -1.60
C GLY A 210 18.34 14.11 -0.56
N GLY A 211 17.09 13.66 -0.63
CA GLY A 211 16.53 12.61 0.23
C GLY A 211 15.98 13.10 1.58
N ALA A 212 15.82 14.42 1.78
CA ALA A 212 15.22 14.96 2.99
C ALA A 212 13.69 14.77 3.02
N THR A 213 13.02 14.91 1.86
CA THR A 213 11.59 14.62 1.71
C THR A 213 11.32 13.78 0.46
N TRP A 214 10.28 12.95 0.54
CA TRP A 214 9.89 12.02 -0.52
C TRP A 214 8.43 12.21 -0.90
N ASN A 215 8.16 12.34 -2.19
CA ASN A 215 6.83 12.48 -2.77
C ASN A 215 6.58 11.38 -3.80
N ASN A 216 5.40 10.77 -3.74
CA ASN A 216 5.02 9.77 -4.72
C ASN A 216 4.69 10.43 -6.08
N LEU A 217 5.18 9.85 -7.18
CA LEU A 217 4.90 10.34 -8.52
C LEU A 217 3.52 9.85 -8.96
N ALA A 218 2.59 10.80 -9.11
CA ALA A 218 1.19 10.52 -9.40
C ALA A 218 0.96 9.70 -10.69
N SER A 219 1.84 9.85 -11.68
CA SER A 219 1.84 9.10 -12.95
C SER A 219 2.21 7.62 -12.79
N THR A 220 2.71 7.22 -11.63
CA THR A 220 3.28 5.88 -11.38
C THR A 220 2.52 5.09 -10.33
N ILE A 221 1.41 5.63 -9.80
CA ILE A 221 0.66 5.07 -8.68
C ILE A 221 0.14 3.66 -8.93
N ASP A 222 -0.07 3.30 -10.19
CA ASP A 222 -0.59 2.01 -10.62
C ASP A 222 0.53 0.99 -10.90
N PHE A 223 1.80 1.39 -10.81
CA PHE A 223 2.93 0.47 -10.97
C PHE A 223 3.16 -0.34 -9.70
N GLU A 224 2.91 -1.65 -9.80
CA GLU A 224 3.02 -2.56 -8.65
C GLU A 224 4.45 -2.98 -8.35
N PHE A 225 5.26 -3.16 -9.38
CA PHE A 225 6.63 -3.63 -9.22
C PHE A 225 7.56 -2.81 -10.08
N ILE A 226 8.41 -2.02 -9.43
CA ILE A 226 9.55 -1.38 -10.07
C ILE A 226 10.75 -2.31 -9.91
N TYR A 227 11.21 -2.92 -10.98
CA TYR A 227 12.34 -3.86 -10.93
C TYR A 227 13.67 -3.15 -10.84
N ASP A 228 13.84 -2.12 -11.66
CA ASP A 228 15.06 -1.32 -11.74
C ASP A 228 14.78 0.07 -12.31
N MET A 229 15.66 1.01 -12.01
CA MET A 229 15.58 2.41 -12.44
C MET A 229 16.96 2.98 -12.71
N VAL A 230 17.05 3.84 -13.73
CA VAL A 230 18.25 4.63 -14.00
C VAL A 230 17.85 6.01 -14.49
N VAL A 231 18.59 7.04 -14.08
CA VAL A 231 18.48 8.38 -14.65
C VAL A 231 19.71 8.66 -15.49
N ARG A 232 19.51 9.11 -16.73
CA ARG A 232 20.59 9.44 -17.67
C ARG A 232 20.55 10.91 -18.02
N ASN A 233 21.72 11.52 -18.17
CA ASN A 233 21.82 12.83 -18.80
C ASN A 233 21.68 12.67 -20.32
N GLU A 234 20.56 13.13 -20.86
CA GLU A 234 20.32 13.22 -22.31
C GLU A 234 20.23 14.70 -22.69
N ALA A 235 21.32 15.23 -23.26
CA ALA A 235 21.40 16.63 -23.69
C ALA A 235 21.06 17.66 -22.59
N GLY A 236 21.51 17.40 -21.36
CA GLY A 236 21.26 18.28 -20.20
C GLY A 236 19.93 18.04 -19.52
N VAL A 237 19.19 17.00 -19.91
CA VAL A 237 17.93 16.58 -19.26
C VAL A 237 18.15 15.27 -18.51
N GLY A 238 17.75 15.22 -17.24
CA GLY A 238 17.70 13.99 -16.46
C GLY A 238 16.52 13.13 -16.90
N VAL A 239 16.77 12.14 -17.76
CA VAL A 239 15.76 11.23 -18.30
C VAL A 239 15.69 9.98 -17.45
N VAL A 240 14.51 9.72 -16.90
CA VAL A 240 14.25 8.58 -16.02
C VAL A 240 13.81 7.39 -16.87
N TYR A 241 14.46 6.24 -16.70
CA TYR A 241 14.03 4.95 -17.21
C TYR A 241 13.64 4.05 -16.06
N ALA A 242 12.53 3.34 -16.18
CA ALA A 242 12.06 2.40 -15.17
C ALA A 242 11.60 1.10 -15.82
N ILE A 243 11.98 -0.02 -15.22
CA ILE A 243 11.50 -1.35 -15.59
C ILE A 243 10.35 -1.69 -14.67
N VAL A 244 9.14 -1.83 -15.21
CA VAL A 244 7.90 -1.87 -14.42
C VAL A 244 6.99 -3.02 -14.82
N ARG A 245 6.14 -3.47 -13.90
CA ARG A 245 4.97 -4.30 -14.19
C ARG A 245 3.71 -3.60 -13.66
N ASP A 246 2.74 -3.44 -14.55
CA ASP A 246 1.40 -2.89 -14.29
C ASP A 246 0.35 -4.02 -14.35
N LEU A 247 -0.78 -3.87 -13.66
CA LEU A 247 -1.96 -4.73 -13.74
C LEU A 247 -3.02 -4.27 -14.73
N GLN A 248 -2.99 -3.01 -15.19
CA GLN A 248 -4.04 -2.48 -16.07
C GLN A 248 -4.03 -3.13 -17.44
N ASP A 249 -2.87 -3.56 -17.91
CA ASP A 249 -2.77 -4.34 -19.12
C ASP A 249 -2.85 -5.83 -18.78
N ASN A 250 -3.86 -6.50 -19.34
CA ASN A 250 -4.02 -7.96 -19.37
C ASN A 250 -2.84 -8.70 -20.04
N VAL A 251 -1.71 -8.04 -20.22
CA VAL A 251 -0.46 -8.52 -20.75
C VAL A 251 0.45 -8.80 -19.56
N ASN A 252 0.89 -10.04 -19.41
CA ASN A 252 1.92 -10.45 -18.45
C ASN A 252 3.30 -9.87 -18.85
N GLY A 253 3.41 -8.54 -18.94
CA GLY A 253 4.56 -7.84 -19.46
C GLY A 253 5.29 -7.04 -18.39
N THR A 254 6.59 -7.27 -18.27
CA THR A 254 7.51 -6.26 -17.75
C THR A 254 7.82 -5.29 -18.88
N GLU A 255 7.67 -4.00 -18.65
CA GLU A 255 7.90 -2.95 -19.65
C GLU A 255 9.03 -2.00 -19.22
N VAL A 256 9.63 -1.33 -20.20
CA VAL A 256 10.59 -0.25 -19.96
C VAL A 256 9.92 1.07 -20.28
N LEU A 257 9.66 1.88 -19.26
CA LEU A 257 9.07 3.20 -19.40
C LEU A 257 10.16 4.27 -19.31
N ARG A 258 9.89 5.42 -19.95
CA ARG A 258 10.82 6.55 -20.04
C ARG A 258 10.10 7.86 -19.78
N SER A 259 10.68 8.72 -18.95
CA SER A 259 10.18 10.06 -18.68
C SER A 259 11.28 11.12 -18.85
N ILE A 260 10.93 12.23 -19.52
CA ILE A 260 11.84 13.37 -19.76
C ILE A 260 11.58 14.56 -18.85
N ASN A 261 10.57 14.47 -17.98
CA ASN A 261 10.15 15.56 -17.10
C ASN A 261 10.23 15.13 -15.63
N GLY A 262 11.22 14.29 -15.30
CA GLY A 262 11.45 13.81 -13.95
C GLY A 262 10.33 12.93 -13.40
N GLY A 263 9.68 12.16 -14.28
CA GLY A 263 8.64 11.20 -13.93
C GLY A 263 7.24 11.80 -13.78
N ALA A 264 6.98 13.03 -14.24
CA ALA A 264 5.63 13.61 -14.19
C ALA A 264 4.68 12.97 -15.22
N THR A 265 5.22 12.51 -16.35
CA THR A 265 4.55 11.70 -17.38
C THR A 265 5.51 10.70 -17.99
#